data_AF-A0A7C0U9X1-F1
#
_entry.id   AF-A0A7C0U9X1-F1
#
_cell.length_a   1.000
_cell.length_b   1.000
_cell.length_c   1.000
_cell.angle_alpha   90.00
_cell.angle_beta   90.00
_cell.angle_gamma   90.00
#
_symmetry.space_group_name_H-M   'P 1'
#
loop_
_entity.id
_entity.type
_entity.pdbx_description
1 polymer ?
#
loop_
_entity_poly.entity_id
_entity_poly.type
_entity_poly.pdbx_seq_one_letter_code
_entity_poly.pdbx_strand_id
1 'polypeptide(L)'
;MDLRQQIELCSHYYQKWKNLALASNNLKDAKKFLKKACFWLELQSAYLALWSIEQLKGKDPRVKKKLMVAKANLAKKLAEYAEEVLKELGF
;
A
#
# COMPACT_ATOMS: atom_id res chain seq x y z
N MET A 1 1.13 2.21 14.33
CA MET A 1 0.24 3.00 13.45
C MET A 1 -1.10 2.29 13.46
N ASP A 2 -2.17 2.99 13.84
CA ASP A 2 -3.52 2.42 13.80
C ASP A 2 -4.04 2.33 12.35
N LEU A 3 -5.18 1.66 12.15
CA LEU A 3 -5.76 1.50 10.81
C LEU A 3 -6.07 2.86 10.18
N ARG A 4 -6.62 3.81 10.93
CA ARG A 4 -7.01 5.12 10.39
C ARG A 4 -5.80 5.85 9.81
N GLN A 5 -4.69 5.87 10.55
CA GLN A 5 -3.42 6.44 10.10
C GLN A 5 -2.88 5.72 8.85
N GLN A 6 -3.02 4.39 8.77
CA GLN A 6 -2.66 3.63 7.56
C GLN A 6 -3.48 4.05 6.34
N ILE A 7 -4.80 4.18 6.50
CA ILE A 7 -5.70 4.56 5.41
C ILE A 7 -5.45 6.01 4.96
N GLU A 8 -5.27 6.93 5.91
CA GLU A 8 -4.97 8.33 5.61
C GLU A 8 -3.63 8.46 4.85
N LEU A 9 -2.60 7.72 5.27
CA LEU A 9 -1.31 7.69 4.58
C LEU A 9 -1.41 7.14 3.16
N CYS A 10 -2.08 6.00 2.98
CA CYS A 10 -2.29 5.41 1.66
C CYS A 10 -3.09 6.33 0.74
N SER A 11 -4.16 6.94 1.26
CA SER A 11 -5.00 7.87 0.50
C SER A 11 -4.21 9.11 0.08
N HIS A 12 -3.41 9.68 0.98
CA HIS A 12 -2.53 10.81 0.68
C HIS A 12 -1.60 10.50 -0.51
N TYR A 13 -0.88 9.38 -0.46
CA TYR A 13 0.04 9.02 -1.52
C TYR A 13 -0.66 8.60 -2.82
N TYR A 14 -1.80 7.90 -2.73
CA TYR A 14 -2.63 7.63 -3.89
C TYR A 14 -3.01 8.92 -4.62
N GLN A 15 -3.55 9.92 -3.89
CA GLN A 15 -3.93 11.20 -4.49
C GLN A 15 -2.73 11.93 -5.08
N LYS A 16 -1.60 11.95 -4.37
CA LYS A 16 -0.35 12.55 -4.86
C LYS A 16 0.07 11.94 -6.21
N TRP A 17 0.18 10.62 -6.28
CA TRP A 17 0.61 9.94 -7.50
C TRP A 17 -0.42 10.02 -8.62
N LYS A 18 -1.71 9.95 -8.30
CA LYS A 18 -2.79 10.15 -9.28
C LYS A 18 -2.71 11.54 -9.91
N ASN A 19 -2.54 12.58 -9.09
CA ASN A 19 -2.47 13.96 -9.59
C ASN A 19 -1.23 14.17 -10.45
N LEU A 20 -0.08 13.60 -10.07
CA LEU A 20 1.12 13.62 -10.90
C LEU A 20 0.93 12.87 -12.23
N ALA A 21 0.21 11.74 -12.22
CA ALA A 21 -0.11 11.00 -13.44
C ALA A 21 -0.98 11.83 -14.39
N LEU A 22 -2.01 12.50 -13.87
CA LEU A 22 -2.92 13.34 -14.64
C LEU A 22 -2.26 14.62 -15.18
N ALA A 23 -1.30 15.19 -14.43
CA ALA A 23 -0.57 16.39 -14.83
C ALA A 23 0.62 16.10 -15.77
N SER A 24 0.95 14.83 -16.00
CA SER A 24 2.11 14.45 -16.81
C SER A 24 1.83 14.59 -18.30
N ASN A 25 2.64 15.41 -18.98
CA ASN A 25 2.61 15.55 -20.45
C ASN A 25 3.32 14.38 -21.18
N ASN A 26 3.98 13.49 -20.44
CA ASN A 26 4.68 12.33 -20.97
C ASN A 26 3.94 11.04 -20.58
N LEU A 27 3.60 10.22 -21.58
CA LEU A 27 2.91 8.94 -21.35
C LEU A 27 3.74 7.97 -20.51
N LYS A 28 5.07 7.98 -20.63
CA LYS A 28 5.96 7.11 -19.85
C LYS A 28 5.88 7.45 -18.36
N ASP A 29 5.94 8.74 -18.03
CA ASP A 29 5.88 9.23 -16.66
C ASP A 29 4.46 9.09 -16.08
N ALA A 30 3.43 9.34 -16.90
CA ALA A 30 2.04 9.12 -16.52
C ALA A 30 1.80 7.65 -16.10
N LYS A 31 2.29 6.68 -16.89
CA LYS A 31 2.21 5.26 -16.57
C LYS A 31 2.97 4.92 -15.28
N LYS A 32 4.15 5.52 -15.08
CA LYS A 32 4.96 5.32 -13.87
C LYS A 32 4.22 5.81 -12.62
N PHE A 33 3.70 7.04 -12.64
CA PHE A 33 2.95 7.60 -11.53
C PHE A 33 1.64 6.84 -11.27
N LEU A 34 0.94 6.41 -12.32
CA LEU A 34 -0.26 5.61 -12.17
C LEU A 34 0.01 4.27 -11.48
N LYS A 35 1.11 3.57 -11.83
CA LYS A 35 1.52 2.34 -11.12
C LYS A 35 1.75 2.58 -9.63
N LYS A 36 2.41 3.70 -9.28
CA LYS A 36 2.61 4.09 -7.88
C LYS A 36 1.27 4.37 -7.20
N ALA A 37 0.34 5.06 -7.86
CA ALA A 37 -1.00 5.30 -7.32
C ALA A 37 -1.72 3.97 -7.03
N CYS A 38 -1.74 3.04 -8.00
CA CYS A 38 -2.36 1.73 -7.84
C CYS A 38 -1.77 0.95 -6.66
N PHE A 39 -0.44 0.96 -6.49
CA PHE A 39 0.20 0.33 -5.33
C PHE A 39 -0.39 0.83 -4.00
N TRP A 40 -0.52 2.15 -3.82
CA TRP A 40 -1.06 2.71 -2.57
C TRP A 40 -2.54 2.38 -2.37
N LEU A 41 -3.34 2.31 -3.45
CA LEU A 41 -4.74 1.90 -3.39
C LEU A 41 -4.91 0.43 -3.01
N GLU A 42 -4.08 -0.44 -3.58
CA GLU A 42 -4.04 -1.88 -3.26
C GLU A 42 -3.63 -2.09 -1.80
N LEU A 43 -2.59 -1.36 -1.35
CA LEU A 43 -2.12 -1.41 0.04
C LEU A 43 -3.22 -0.97 1.03
N GLN A 44 -3.95 0.11 0.72
CA GLN A 44 -5.10 0.55 1.50
C GLN A 44 -6.16 -0.55 1.62
N SER A 45 -6.50 -1.17 0.49
CA SER A 45 -7.50 -2.23 0.41
C SER A 45 -7.07 -3.46 1.22
N ALA A 46 -5.79 -3.81 1.18
CA ALA A 46 -5.23 -4.91 1.95
C ALA A 46 -5.27 -4.65 3.46
N TYR A 47 -4.96 -3.43 3.91
CA TYR A 47 -5.09 -3.08 5.33
C TYR A 47 -6.53 -3.19 5.82
N LEU A 48 -7.51 -2.69 5.06
CA LEU A 48 -8.93 -2.82 5.40
C LEU A 48 -9.38 -4.29 5.45
N ALA A 49 -8.97 -5.09 4.48
CA ALA A 49 -9.32 -6.51 4.44
C ALA A 49 -8.76 -7.27 5.64
N LEU A 50 -7.47 -7.09 5.96
CA LEU A 50 -6.85 -7.76 7.10
C LEU A 50 -7.45 -7.29 8.44
N TRP A 51 -7.71 -5.99 8.59
CA TRP A 51 -8.38 -5.47 9.77
C TRP A 51 -9.79 -6.06 9.92
N SER A 52 -10.57 -6.13 8.84
CA SER A 52 -11.92 -6.71 8.86
C SER A 52 -11.90 -8.19 9.27
N ILE A 53 -10.95 -8.97 8.74
CA ILE A 53 -10.76 -10.36 9.13
C ILE A 53 -10.35 -10.49 10.60
N GLU A 54 -9.49 -9.60 11.09
CA GLU A 54 -9.08 -9.56 12.50
C GLU A 54 -10.25 -9.25 13.43
N GLN A 55 -11.13 -8.30 13.08
CA GLN A 55 -12.32 -7.98 13.87
C GLN A 55 -13.33 -9.14 13.90
N LEU A 56 -13.56 -9.80 12.77
CA LEU A 56 -14.59 -10.85 12.64
C LEU A 56 -14.12 -12.23 13.13
N LYS A 57 -12.83 -12.56 12.94
CA LYS A 57 -12.30 -13.92 13.15
C LYS A 57 -10.97 -13.96 13.89
N GLY A 58 -10.47 -12.85 14.44
CA GLY A 58 -9.13 -12.77 15.06
C GLY A 58 -8.93 -13.64 16.32
N LYS A 59 -10.02 -14.13 16.93
CA LYS A 59 -9.95 -15.06 18.07
C LYS A 59 -9.64 -16.51 17.66
N ASP A 60 -9.88 -16.89 16.40
CA ASP A 60 -9.52 -18.22 15.88
C ASP A 60 -7.98 -18.30 15.72
N PRO A 61 -7.30 -19.21 16.45
CA PRO A 61 -5.84 -19.36 16.36
C PRO A 61 -5.33 -19.64 14.95
N ARG A 62 -6.09 -20.35 14.11
CA ARG A 62 -5.72 -20.65 12.72
C ARG A 62 -5.75 -19.39 11.87
N VAL A 63 -6.74 -18.53 12.10
CA VAL A 63 -6.85 -17.21 11.42
C VAL A 63 -5.75 -16.27 11.92
N LYS A 64 -5.48 -16.26 13.22
CA LYS A 64 -4.43 -15.42 13.82
C LYS A 64 -3.04 -15.68 13.20
N LYS A 65 -2.67 -16.95 13.01
CA LYS A 65 -1.41 -17.31 12.33
C LYS A 65 -1.38 -16.80 10.87
N LYS A 66 -2.47 -16.99 10.11
CA LYS A 66 -2.56 -16.52 8.72
C LYS A 66 -2.52 -14.99 8.63
N LEU A 67 -3.19 -14.29 9.54
CA LEU A 67 -3.16 -12.82 9.64
C LEU A 67 -1.74 -12.30 9.90
N MET A 68 -0.99 -12.93 10.81
CA MET A 68 0.39 -12.55 11.09
C MET A 68 1.27 -12.67 9.84
N VAL A 69 1.16 -13.79 9.11
CA VAL A 69 1.90 -14.00 7.85
C VAL A 69 1.50 -12.96 6.79
N ALA A 70 0.20 -12.69 6.64
CA ALA A 70 -0.28 -11.70 5.68
C ALA A 70 0.21 -10.28 6.01
N LYS A 71 0.19 -9.89 7.28
CA LYS A 71 0.73 -8.60 7.75
C LYS A 71 2.25 -8.50 7.47
N ALA A 72 3.01 -9.57 7.70
CA ALA A 72 4.44 -9.61 7.40
C ALA A 72 4.71 -9.48 5.88
N ASN A 73 3.91 -10.14 5.05
CA ASN A 73 4.01 -10.03 3.59
C ASN A 73 3.71 -8.60 3.09
N LEU A 74 2.73 -7.91 3.68
CA LEU A 74 2.47 -6.50 3.36
C LEU A 74 3.63 -5.60 3.76
N ALA A 75 4.22 -5.82 4.95
CA ALA A 75 5.40 -5.07 5.38
C ALA A 75 6.58 -5.28 4.42
N LYS A 76 6.80 -6.52 3.98
CA LYS A 76 7.81 -6.84 2.95
C LYS A 76 7.53 -6.08 1.64
N LYS A 77 6.28 -6.09 1.15
CA LYS A 77 5.89 -5.37 -0.07
C LYS A 77 6.09 -3.86 0.04
N LEU A 78 5.83 -3.28 1.21
CA LEU A 78 6.10 -1.87 1.47
C LEU A 78 7.60 -1.56 1.47
N ALA A 79 8.43 -2.45 2.03
CA ALA A 79 9.87 -2.32 1.99
C ALA A 79 10.44 -2.43 0.57
N GLU A 80 9.97 -3.40 -0.22
CA GLU A 80 10.32 -3.54 -1.65
C GLU A 80 9.97 -2.26 -2.44
N TYR A 81 8.77 -1.70 -2.22
CA TYR A 81 8.38 -0.43 -2.83
C TYR A 81 9.28 0.73 -2.40
N ALA A 82 9.64 0.81 -1.12
CA ALA A 82 10.53 1.85 -0.62
C ALA A 82 11.92 1.75 -1.27
N GLU A 83 12.45 0.54 -1.42
CA GLU A 83 13.71 0.27 -2.11
C GLU A 83 13.66 0.70 -3.59
N GLU A 84 12.57 0.39 -4.30
CA GLU A 84 12.37 0.86 -5.68
C GLU A 84 12.35 2.38 -5.76
N VAL A 85 11.67 3.06 -4.83
CA VAL A 85 11.63 4.53 -4.79
C VAL A 85 13.02 5.11 -4.49
N LEU A 86 13.80 4.52 -3.60
CA LEU A 86 15.16 4.95 -3.29
C LEU A 86 16.09 4.83 -4.51
N LYS A 87 16.02 3.70 -5.22
CA LYS A 87 16.79 3.49 -6.47
C LYS A 87 16.46 4.54 -7.53
N GLU A 88 15.19 4.94 -7.63
CA GLU A 88 14.80 6.02 -8.55
C GLU A 88 15.37 7.39 -8.16
N LEU A 89 15.67 7.61 -6.88
CA LEU A 89 16.28 8.84 -6.36
C LEU A 89 17.81 8.82 -6.39
N GLY A 90 18.42 7.71 -6.83
CA GLY A 90 19.87 7.54 -6.89
C GLY A 90 20.54 7.09 -5.59
N PHE A 91 19.76 6.50 -4.68
CA PHE A 91 20.27 5.83 -3.47
C PHE A 91 20.34 4.32 -3.65
#